data_AF-A0A8K1CWV2-F1
#
_entry.id   AF-A0A8K1CWV2-F1
#
_cell.length_a   1.000
_cell.length_b   1.000
_cell.length_c   1.000
_cell.angle_alpha   90.00
_cell.angle_beta   90.00
_cell.angle_gamma   90.00
#
_symmetry.space_group_name_H-M   'P 1'
#
loop_
_entity.id
_entity.type
_entity.pdbx_description
1 polymer ?
#
loop_
_entity_poly.entity_id
_entity_poly.type
_entity_poly.pdbx_seq_one_letter_code
_entity_poly.pdbx_strand_id
1 'polypeptide(L)'
;MRVSIAAAVCGLAWTSGALRGVDATSRDFHGVTPELQKKLASASTFVCDGGARKLPIERLNDNYCDCDDGSDEPGTSACSHTDARFHCINEGYFSKNLPTSRVNDQICDCCDGSDEYASGTPCPVTCKSLMDKFMAEKRELLDIYEQGRRERETLVTKAQEDFKADQAQVESLEREVALVTKEVEELEKVKDEQELLEIKERLEQNKATKHEMLKTLGLADFSAEQLGFLILELANKMPVKDDLLKVIRVERENLGDSQLETEEAAWKVRDKERQDETDRIEKLLEERKKAKEEREKARQEAIDRGETPAEEPTETEEELVTPPVEERPVKLLFDKMSTLGSYERPSAVEARKNLADAKDKLNKSERDWDKLKKIVEKEYGEDRVLYAVSEQCFSTPSGEYTYSMCFFGSAKQDSTSLGKMEDPDPANPNELIFQGGTTCWNGPARSLKVTMECGATTELYNVDEPSTCVYTAKLKTPLVCNEKYKQSLLAGDEEETNQLPHYIEVEVAATL
;
A
#
# COMPACT_ATOMS: atom_id res chain seq x y z
N MET A 1 -5.62 -82.92 -6.59
CA MET A 1 -5.30 -84.15 -7.38
C MET A 1 -3.80 -84.24 -7.57
N ARG A 2 -3.22 -85.45 -7.67
CA ARG A 2 -1.85 -85.65 -8.16
C ARG A 2 -1.90 -86.05 -9.62
N VAL A 3 -1.09 -85.44 -10.47
CA VAL A 3 -0.68 -86.01 -11.75
C VAL A 3 0.83 -85.76 -11.89
N SER A 4 1.55 -86.82 -12.23
CA SER A 4 2.96 -86.82 -12.66
C SER A 4 3.02 -87.59 -13.99
N ILE A 5 4.21 -87.99 -14.46
CA ILE A 5 4.48 -88.64 -15.77
C ILE A 5 4.68 -87.58 -16.89
N ALA A 6 5.72 -87.61 -17.73
CA ALA A 6 6.88 -88.51 -17.83
C ALA A 6 8.20 -87.73 -17.99
N ALA A 7 9.32 -88.39 -17.69
CA ALA A 7 10.61 -88.04 -18.28
C ALA A 7 10.87 -88.94 -19.50
N ALA A 8 11.54 -88.40 -20.53
CA ALA A 8 12.01 -89.16 -21.68
C ALA A 8 13.43 -88.72 -22.04
N VAL A 9 14.36 -89.66 -22.22
CA VAL A 9 15.77 -89.39 -22.51
C VAL A 9 16.17 -90.04 -23.83
N CYS A 10 16.45 -89.18 -24.82
CA CYS A 10 17.21 -89.42 -26.06
C CYS A 10 17.60 -88.03 -26.57
N GLY A 11 18.69 -87.83 -27.32
CA GLY A 11 19.73 -88.74 -27.80
C GLY A 11 20.67 -87.91 -28.69
N LEU A 12 21.98 -88.21 -28.70
CA LEU A 12 22.98 -87.31 -29.30
C LEU A 12 22.81 -87.10 -30.81
N ALA A 13 22.86 -85.84 -31.24
CA ALA A 13 23.24 -85.44 -32.59
C ALA A 13 23.99 -84.10 -32.54
N TRP A 14 25.26 -84.09 -32.94
CA TRP A 14 26.02 -82.86 -33.18
C TRP A 14 25.80 -82.39 -34.63
N THR A 15 25.37 -81.15 -34.82
CA THR A 15 25.49 -80.43 -36.09
C THR A 15 25.89 -78.99 -35.81
N SER A 16 27.09 -78.60 -36.23
CA SER A 16 27.65 -77.27 -35.99
C SER A 16 26.92 -76.19 -36.80
N GLY A 17 25.95 -75.52 -36.17
CA GLY A 17 25.37 -74.27 -36.68
C GLY A 17 26.19 -73.08 -36.21
N ALA A 18 26.77 -72.30 -37.12
CA ALA A 18 27.61 -71.18 -36.78
C ALA A 18 26.79 -69.99 -36.23
N LEU A 19 26.77 -69.84 -34.90
CA LEU A 19 26.45 -68.55 -34.29
C LEU A 19 27.54 -67.55 -34.67
N ARG A 20 27.25 -66.71 -35.67
CA ARG A 20 27.95 -65.42 -35.78
C ARG A 20 27.53 -64.59 -34.58
N GLY A 21 28.41 -64.51 -33.58
CA GLY A 21 28.37 -63.40 -32.65
C GLY A 21 28.46 -62.11 -33.46
N VAL A 22 27.53 -61.19 -33.24
CA VAL A 22 27.78 -59.78 -33.56
C VAL A 22 28.66 -59.29 -32.42
N ASP A 23 29.93 -59.01 -32.71
CA ASP A 23 30.75 -58.25 -31.77
C ASP A 23 30.08 -56.88 -31.59
N ALA A 24 29.46 -56.68 -30.43
CA ALA A 24 29.15 -55.35 -29.96
C ALA A 24 30.49 -54.71 -29.62
N THR A 25 31.01 -53.91 -30.54
CA THR A 25 32.23 -53.14 -30.31
C THR A 25 32.02 -52.29 -29.06
N SER A 26 32.79 -52.56 -28.02
CA SER A 26 32.73 -51.83 -26.76
C SER A 26 33.24 -50.42 -27.01
N ARG A 27 32.32 -49.51 -27.33
CA ARG A 27 32.62 -48.09 -27.53
C ARG A 27 33.16 -47.51 -26.22
N ASP A 28 34.26 -46.79 -26.32
CA ASP A 28 34.75 -46.03 -25.18
C ASP A 28 33.83 -44.82 -24.95
N PHE A 29 33.48 -44.59 -23.69
CA PHE A 29 32.64 -43.48 -23.24
C PHE A 29 33.16 -42.87 -21.92
N HIS A 30 34.44 -43.09 -21.59
CA HIS A 30 35.08 -42.43 -20.45
C HIS A 30 35.04 -40.90 -20.65
N GLY A 31 34.90 -40.16 -19.57
CA GLY A 31 34.80 -38.69 -19.58
C GLY A 31 33.51 -38.11 -20.17
N VAL A 32 32.58 -38.93 -20.70
CA VAL A 32 31.32 -38.47 -21.34
C VAL A 32 30.15 -38.49 -20.35
N THR A 33 29.32 -37.43 -20.34
CA THR A 33 28.13 -37.37 -19.46
C THR A 33 27.06 -38.42 -19.80
N PRO A 34 26.31 -38.99 -18.84
CA PRO A 34 25.30 -40.03 -19.10
C PRO A 34 24.15 -39.64 -20.04
N GLU A 35 23.95 -38.34 -20.30
CA GLU A 35 23.00 -37.86 -21.32
C GLU A 35 23.59 -37.91 -22.72
N LEU A 36 24.85 -37.52 -22.87
CA LEU A 36 25.57 -37.52 -24.13
C LEU A 36 25.95 -38.94 -24.56
N GLN A 37 26.31 -39.82 -23.62
CA GLN A 37 26.48 -41.26 -23.86
C GLN A 37 25.26 -41.86 -24.56
N LYS A 38 24.03 -41.51 -24.14
CA LYS A 38 22.78 -42.02 -24.76
C LYS A 38 22.60 -41.54 -26.20
N LYS A 39 23.05 -40.31 -26.53
CA LYS A 39 23.05 -39.80 -27.91
C LYS A 39 24.08 -40.57 -28.75
N LEU A 40 25.34 -40.60 -28.28
CA LEU A 40 26.48 -41.21 -28.97
C LEU A 40 26.34 -42.74 -29.14
N ALA A 41 25.67 -43.44 -28.22
CA ALA A 41 25.39 -44.87 -28.33
C ALA A 41 24.58 -45.25 -29.60
N SER A 42 23.78 -44.32 -30.12
CA SER A 42 23.01 -44.50 -31.38
C SER A 42 23.71 -43.93 -32.61
N ALA A 43 24.79 -43.16 -32.44
CA ALA A 43 25.45 -42.43 -33.51
C ALA A 43 26.43 -43.30 -34.33
N SER A 44 26.67 -42.88 -35.57
CA SER A 44 27.77 -43.35 -36.43
C SER A 44 28.84 -42.27 -36.70
N THR A 45 28.51 -41.01 -36.44
CA THR A 45 29.36 -39.84 -36.65
C THR A 45 29.02 -38.78 -35.60
N PHE A 46 30.00 -38.01 -35.17
CA PHE A 46 29.82 -36.81 -34.35
C PHE A 46 30.38 -35.58 -35.07
N VAL A 47 30.10 -34.40 -34.55
CA VAL A 47 30.48 -33.11 -35.12
C VAL A 47 31.13 -32.24 -34.04
N CYS A 48 32.23 -31.59 -34.39
CA CYS A 48 33.02 -30.71 -33.52
C CYS A 48 33.41 -29.42 -34.27
N ASP A 49 34.17 -28.53 -33.63
CA ASP A 49 34.58 -27.22 -34.10
C ASP A 49 33.38 -26.36 -34.51
N GLY A 50 32.31 -26.40 -33.70
CA GLY A 50 31.06 -25.65 -33.93
C GLY A 50 30.36 -25.98 -35.25
N GLY A 51 30.53 -27.19 -35.79
CA GLY A 51 29.97 -27.63 -37.06
C GLY A 51 30.99 -27.82 -38.19
N ALA A 52 32.26 -27.43 -38.00
CA ALA A 52 33.25 -27.40 -39.07
C ALA A 52 33.89 -28.76 -39.40
N ARG A 53 33.95 -29.69 -38.44
CA ARG A 53 34.49 -31.06 -38.65
C ARG A 53 33.44 -32.11 -38.30
N LYS A 54 33.28 -33.10 -39.18
CA LYS A 54 32.43 -34.28 -38.97
C LYS A 54 33.27 -35.54 -38.99
N LEU A 55 33.34 -36.23 -37.86
CA LEU A 55 34.19 -37.39 -37.64
C LEU A 55 33.35 -38.67 -37.49
N PRO A 56 33.88 -39.84 -37.89
CA PRO A 56 33.24 -41.13 -37.60
C PRO A 56 33.37 -41.43 -36.10
N ILE A 57 32.41 -42.17 -35.53
CA ILE A 57 32.33 -42.40 -34.08
C ILE A 57 33.53 -43.19 -33.51
N GLU A 58 34.28 -43.87 -34.37
CA GLU A 58 35.55 -44.54 -34.07
C GLU A 58 36.73 -43.57 -33.81
N ARG A 59 36.54 -42.25 -33.95
CA ARG A 59 37.48 -41.18 -33.55
C ARG A 59 37.15 -40.52 -32.20
N LEU A 60 36.24 -41.11 -31.43
CA LEU A 60 35.95 -40.67 -30.06
C LEU A 60 36.83 -41.48 -29.10
N ASN A 61 37.64 -40.80 -28.28
CA ASN A 61 38.59 -41.42 -27.35
C ASN A 61 39.58 -42.40 -28.05
N ASP A 62 40.15 -42.02 -29.20
CA ASP A 62 41.13 -42.83 -29.96
C ASP A 62 42.61 -42.50 -29.63
N ASN A 63 42.83 -41.59 -28.66
CA ASN A 63 44.12 -41.06 -28.23
C ASN A 63 44.83 -40.11 -29.24
N TYR A 64 44.10 -39.57 -30.22
CA TYR A 64 44.59 -38.54 -31.13
C TYR A 64 43.64 -37.33 -31.18
N CYS A 65 44.20 -36.11 -31.13
CA CYS A 65 43.40 -34.88 -31.18
C CYS A 65 43.15 -34.43 -32.63
N ASP A 66 41.98 -34.78 -33.18
CA ASP A 66 41.41 -34.40 -34.48
C ASP A 66 40.65 -33.06 -34.46
N CYS A 67 40.06 -32.63 -33.33
CA CYS A 67 39.28 -31.38 -33.23
C CYS A 67 40.09 -30.22 -32.59
N ASP A 68 39.88 -28.98 -33.03
CA ASP A 68 40.53 -27.80 -32.44
C ASP A 68 39.91 -27.44 -31.07
N ASP A 69 38.64 -27.79 -30.84
CA ASP A 69 37.94 -27.64 -29.56
C ASP A 69 38.13 -28.82 -28.57
N GLY A 70 38.77 -29.91 -29.01
CA GLY A 70 39.02 -31.14 -28.25
C GLY A 70 37.80 -31.98 -27.88
N SER A 71 36.67 -31.80 -28.56
CA SER A 71 35.40 -32.53 -28.32
C SER A 71 35.45 -34.02 -28.68
N ASP A 72 36.48 -34.46 -29.39
CA ASP A 72 36.81 -35.84 -29.78
C ASP A 72 37.44 -36.66 -28.64
N GLU A 73 38.17 -36.03 -27.73
CA GLU A 73 38.93 -36.72 -26.67
C GLU A 73 38.48 -36.35 -25.23
N PRO A 74 37.18 -36.39 -24.88
CA PRO A 74 36.74 -36.12 -23.50
C PRO A 74 37.24 -37.18 -22.50
N GLY A 75 37.53 -38.40 -22.97
CA GLY A 75 37.95 -39.53 -22.15
C GLY A 75 39.45 -39.79 -22.11
N THR A 76 40.29 -38.99 -22.78
CA THR A 76 41.75 -39.19 -22.80
C THR A 76 42.51 -37.87 -22.63
N SER A 77 43.82 -37.94 -22.36
CA SER A 77 44.69 -36.77 -22.24
C SER A 77 45.23 -36.22 -23.57
N ALA A 78 44.81 -36.73 -24.73
CA ALA A 78 45.34 -36.31 -26.04
C ALA A 78 45.04 -34.82 -26.38
N CYS A 79 43.83 -34.34 -26.11
CA CYS A 79 43.46 -32.93 -26.27
C CYS A 79 43.73 -32.06 -25.02
N SER A 80 44.63 -32.47 -24.11
CA SER A 80 44.97 -31.75 -22.86
C SER A 80 45.59 -30.34 -23.02
N HIS A 81 45.78 -29.88 -24.26
CA HIS A 81 46.20 -28.53 -24.61
C HIS A 81 45.04 -27.61 -25.02
N THR A 82 43.83 -28.16 -25.19
CA THR A 82 42.57 -27.43 -25.38
C THR A 82 41.86 -27.28 -24.02
N ASP A 83 40.66 -26.72 -24.01
CA ASP A 83 39.83 -26.69 -22.79
C ASP A 83 39.15 -28.03 -22.46
N ALA A 84 39.32 -29.10 -23.25
CA ALA A 84 38.60 -30.36 -23.09
C ALA A 84 38.56 -30.87 -21.62
N ARG A 85 37.38 -31.33 -21.19
CA ARG A 85 37.11 -31.78 -19.82
C ARG A 85 36.60 -33.22 -19.77
N PHE A 86 37.16 -34.00 -18.86
CA PHE A 86 36.73 -35.34 -18.48
C PHE A 86 35.65 -35.27 -17.39
N HIS A 87 34.52 -35.93 -17.58
CA HIS A 87 33.44 -36.03 -16.59
C HIS A 87 33.56 -37.28 -15.70
N CYS A 88 33.97 -37.10 -14.44
CA CYS A 88 33.79 -38.10 -13.40
C CYS A 88 32.30 -38.22 -13.06
N ILE A 89 31.72 -39.42 -13.23
CA ILE A 89 30.30 -39.67 -12.87
C ILE A 89 30.14 -39.67 -11.34
N ASN A 90 31.13 -40.17 -10.60
CA ASN A 90 31.21 -40.17 -9.14
C ASN A 90 29.96 -40.76 -8.47
N GLU A 91 29.51 -41.95 -8.89
CA GLU A 91 28.23 -42.51 -8.38
C GLU A 91 28.21 -42.60 -6.84
N GLY A 92 27.19 -41.98 -6.23
CA GLY A 92 27.07 -41.84 -4.78
C GLY A 92 27.81 -40.65 -4.17
N TYR A 93 28.35 -39.74 -4.99
CA TYR A 93 28.84 -38.41 -4.62
C TYR A 93 28.42 -37.38 -5.70
N PHE A 94 29.02 -36.19 -5.71
CA PHE A 94 28.83 -35.18 -6.76
C PHE A 94 29.72 -35.49 -7.97
N SER A 95 29.14 -35.45 -9.17
CA SER A 95 29.89 -35.51 -10.44
C SER A 95 30.86 -34.33 -10.55
N LYS A 96 32.07 -34.57 -11.05
CA LYS A 96 33.10 -33.52 -11.21
C LYS A 96 33.66 -33.53 -12.62
N ASN A 97 33.92 -32.34 -13.17
CA ASN A 97 34.66 -32.18 -14.41
C ASN A 97 36.14 -31.94 -14.07
N LEU A 98 37.05 -32.63 -14.76
CA LEU A 98 38.50 -32.47 -14.68
C LEU A 98 39.06 -31.97 -16.02
N PRO A 99 40.13 -31.17 -16.06
CA PRO A 99 40.91 -31.00 -17.29
C PRO A 99 41.42 -32.36 -17.78
N THR A 100 41.36 -32.62 -19.09
CA THR A 100 41.85 -33.88 -19.69
C THR A 100 43.33 -34.16 -19.41
N SER A 101 44.12 -33.16 -19.01
CA SER A 101 45.50 -33.33 -18.56
C SER A 101 45.68 -34.25 -17.33
N ARG A 102 44.60 -34.50 -16.56
CA ARG A 102 44.57 -35.39 -15.38
C ARG A 102 44.12 -36.82 -15.69
N VAL A 103 43.94 -37.16 -16.96
CA VAL A 103 43.43 -38.47 -17.38
C VAL A 103 44.59 -39.40 -17.67
N ASN A 104 44.72 -40.45 -16.86
CA ASN A 104 45.83 -41.41 -16.84
C ASN A 104 47.19 -40.79 -16.48
N ASP A 105 47.22 -39.84 -15.54
CA ASP A 105 48.44 -39.15 -15.07
C ASP A 105 49.12 -39.80 -13.84
N GLN A 106 48.52 -40.86 -13.27
CA GLN A 106 48.90 -41.57 -12.03
C GLN A 106 48.42 -40.93 -10.72
N ILE A 107 47.50 -39.96 -10.77
CA ILE A 107 46.82 -39.37 -9.62
C ILE A 107 45.32 -39.71 -9.68
N CYS A 108 44.73 -40.11 -8.55
CA CYS A 108 43.29 -40.36 -8.45
C CYS A 108 42.55 -39.06 -8.07
N ASP A 109 42.02 -38.35 -9.06
CA ASP A 109 41.24 -37.11 -8.89
C ASP A 109 39.71 -37.36 -8.89
N CYS A 110 39.22 -38.37 -9.62
CA CYS A 110 37.83 -38.85 -9.53
C CYS A 110 37.64 -39.74 -8.30
N CYS A 111 36.54 -39.60 -7.56
CA CYS A 111 36.29 -40.44 -6.37
C CYS A 111 35.83 -41.86 -6.71
N ASP A 112 35.49 -42.12 -7.98
CA ASP A 112 35.20 -43.45 -8.52
C ASP A 112 36.43 -44.09 -9.21
N GLY A 113 37.53 -43.35 -9.39
CA GLY A 113 38.73 -43.81 -10.09
C GLY A 113 38.56 -44.00 -11.61
N SER A 114 37.56 -43.36 -12.23
CA SER A 114 37.29 -43.49 -13.67
C SER A 114 38.29 -42.78 -14.58
N ASP A 115 39.06 -41.83 -14.05
CA ASP A 115 40.18 -41.11 -14.65
C ASP A 115 41.40 -41.98 -14.97
N GLU A 116 41.69 -42.95 -14.10
CA GLU A 116 42.93 -43.75 -14.11
C GLU A 116 42.75 -45.15 -14.73
N TYR A 117 41.80 -45.28 -15.66
CA TYR A 117 41.36 -46.55 -16.26
C TYR A 117 42.44 -47.32 -17.06
N ALA A 118 43.51 -46.65 -17.50
CA ALA A 118 44.57 -47.19 -18.35
C ALA A 118 46.01 -46.94 -17.84
N SER A 119 46.22 -46.13 -16.80
CA SER A 119 47.56 -45.84 -16.24
C SER A 119 48.18 -47.05 -15.50
N GLY A 120 47.34 -47.95 -15.00
CA GLY A 120 47.74 -49.06 -14.12
C GLY A 120 47.72 -48.73 -12.63
N THR A 121 47.32 -47.51 -12.23
CA THR A 121 47.16 -47.09 -10.83
C THR A 121 45.86 -47.63 -10.25
N PRO A 122 45.88 -48.42 -9.15
CA PRO A 122 44.66 -48.96 -8.55
C PRO A 122 43.94 -47.93 -7.67
N CYS A 123 43.16 -47.04 -8.27
CA CYS A 123 42.40 -46.02 -7.55
C CYS A 123 41.25 -46.64 -6.72
N PRO A 124 41.12 -46.30 -5.42
CA PRO A 124 40.06 -46.82 -4.57
C PRO A 124 38.77 -45.99 -4.70
N VAL A 125 37.63 -46.66 -4.92
CA VAL A 125 36.31 -46.01 -4.92
C VAL A 125 36.01 -45.44 -3.52
N THR A 126 35.99 -44.10 -3.43
CA THR A 126 35.81 -43.35 -2.17
C THR A 126 34.52 -42.52 -2.13
N CYS A 127 33.83 -42.32 -3.25
CA CYS A 127 32.65 -41.43 -3.37
C CYS A 127 31.67 -41.51 -2.20
N LYS A 128 31.17 -42.71 -1.86
CA LYS A 128 30.26 -42.88 -0.73
C LYS A 128 30.82 -42.34 0.59
N SER A 129 32.11 -42.54 0.87
CA SER A 129 32.75 -42.06 2.10
C SER A 129 32.95 -40.53 2.11
N LEU A 130 32.93 -39.88 0.95
CA LEU A 130 32.89 -38.42 0.83
C LEU A 130 31.47 -37.90 1.05
N MET A 131 30.45 -38.58 0.50
CA MET A 131 29.05 -38.25 0.75
C MET A 131 28.65 -38.46 2.22
N ASP A 132 29.08 -39.56 2.84
CA ASP A 132 28.85 -39.84 4.27
C ASP A 132 29.48 -38.74 5.17
N LYS A 133 30.61 -38.12 4.74
CA LYS A 133 31.22 -36.96 5.42
C LYS A 133 30.44 -35.67 5.16
N PHE A 134 30.15 -35.35 3.89
CA PHE A 134 29.40 -34.15 3.50
C PHE A 134 28.02 -34.10 4.19
N MET A 135 27.29 -35.22 4.22
CA MET A 135 26.00 -35.33 4.91
C MET A 135 26.14 -35.32 6.44
N ALA A 136 27.29 -35.69 7.00
CA ALA A 136 27.56 -35.52 8.44
C ALA A 136 27.88 -34.06 8.80
N GLU A 137 28.56 -33.32 7.92
CA GLU A 137 28.87 -31.90 8.06
C GLU A 137 27.62 -31.01 7.89
N LYS A 138 26.84 -31.22 6.82
CA LYS A 138 25.58 -30.50 6.58
C LYS A 138 24.43 -30.93 7.52
N ARG A 139 24.62 -31.94 8.37
CA ARG A 139 23.55 -32.53 9.23
C ARG A 139 22.79 -31.49 10.04
N GLU A 140 23.49 -30.58 10.72
CA GLU A 140 22.86 -29.58 11.59
C GLU A 140 22.02 -28.58 10.78
N LEU A 141 22.52 -28.15 9.61
CA LEU A 141 21.80 -27.29 8.68
C LEU A 141 20.56 -27.98 8.10
N LEU A 142 20.63 -29.29 7.85
CA LEU A 142 19.51 -30.09 7.36
C LEU A 142 18.43 -30.34 8.43
N ASP A 143 18.80 -30.51 9.70
CA ASP A 143 17.83 -30.60 10.80
C ASP A 143 17.13 -29.25 11.05
N ILE A 144 17.89 -28.14 11.07
CA ILE A 144 17.34 -26.78 11.12
C ILE A 144 16.41 -26.52 9.93
N TYR A 145 16.78 -27.00 8.73
CA TYR A 145 15.94 -26.94 7.54
C TYR A 145 14.65 -27.76 7.70
N GLU A 146 14.71 -29.00 8.15
CA GLU A 146 13.50 -29.82 8.35
C GLU A 146 12.54 -29.23 9.38
N GLN A 147 13.07 -28.64 10.45
CA GLN A 147 12.27 -27.96 11.48
C GLN A 147 11.61 -26.69 10.90
N GLY A 148 12.38 -25.83 10.24
CA GLY A 148 11.88 -24.63 9.57
C GLY A 148 10.91 -24.94 8.42
N ARG A 149 11.10 -26.06 7.72
CA ARG A 149 10.20 -26.52 6.65
C ARG A 149 8.81 -26.89 7.17
N ARG A 150 8.74 -27.57 8.31
CA ARG A 150 7.46 -27.93 8.97
C ARG A 150 6.70 -26.67 9.40
N GLU A 151 7.39 -25.68 9.97
CA GLU A 151 6.76 -24.40 10.33
C GLU A 151 6.45 -23.51 9.11
N ARG A 152 7.15 -23.69 7.98
CA ARG A 152 6.74 -23.07 6.72
C ARG A 152 5.41 -23.64 6.23
N GLU A 153 5.16 -24.93 6.42
CA GLU A 153 3.93 -25.58 5.95
C GLU A 153 2.70 -25.23 6.80
N THR A 154 2.86 -24.99 8.11
CA THR A 154 1.82 -24.39 8.96
C THR A 154 1.54 -22.93 8.59
N LEU A 155 2.58 -22.13 8.30
CA LEU A 155 2.43 -20.73 7.86
C LEU A 155 1.80 -20.62 6.47
N VAL A 156 2.16 -21.49 5.51
CA VAL A 156 1.55 -21.52 4.16
C VAL A 156 0.08 -21.93 4.21
N THR A 157 -0.26 -22.97 4.96
CA THR A 157 -1.66 -23.40 5.08
C THR A 157 -2.52 -22.31 5.72
N LYS A 158 -2.05 -21.67 6.80
CA LYS A 158 -2.70 -20.48 7.39
C LYS A 158 -2.83 -19.33 6.39
N ALA A 159 -1.76 -18.98 5.68
CA ALA A 159 -1.76 -17.89 4.70
C ALA A 159 -2.82 -18.10 3.60
N GLN A 160 -2.99 -19.35 3.13
CA GLN A 160 -3.97 -19.70 2.12
C GLN A 160 -5.42 -19.69 2.65
N GLU A 161 -5.64 -20.05 3.91
CA GLU A 161 -6.96 -19.97 4.55
C GLU A 161 -7.37 -18.51 4.84
N ASP A 162 -6.50 -17.73 5.48
CA ASP A 162 -6.72 -16.32 5.80
C ASP A 162 -6.98 -15.49 4.52
N PHE A 163 -6.07 -15.56 3.53
CA PHE A 163 -6.20 -14.83 2.26
C PHE A 163 -7.52 -15.18 1.54
N LYS A 164 -7.94 -16.45 1.59
CA LYS A 164 -9.17 -16.89 0.93
C LYS A 164 -10.42 -16.36 1.64
N ALA A 165 -10.38 -16.22 2.97
CA ALA A 165 -11.45 -15.56 3.72
C ALA A 165 -11.53 -14.07 3.37
N ASP A 166 -10.39 -13.37 3.34
CA ASP A 166 -10.33 -11.95 2.98
C ASP A 166 -10.74 -11.68 1.52
N GLN A 167 -10.33 -12.55 0.57
CA GLN A 167 -10.79 -12.46 -0.82
C GLN A 167 -12.32 -12.61 -0.92
N ALA A 168 -12.91 -13.58 -0.20
CA ALA A 168 -14.36 -13.75 -0.15
C ALA A 168 -15.07 -12.55 0.52
N GLN A 169 -14.41 -11.88 1.47
CA GLN A 169 -14.90 -10.64 2.08
C GLN A 169 -14.80 -9.44 1.11
N VAL A 170 -13.76 -9.32 0.28
CA VAL A 170 -13.70 -8.32 -0.82
C VAL A 170 -14.87 -8.54 -1.79
N GLU A 171 -15.10 -9.78 -2.24
CA GLU A 171 -16.24 -10.12 -3.10
C GLU A 171 -17.60 -9.85 -2.42
N SER A 172 -17.69 -9.93 -1.08
CA SER A 172 -18.90 -9.58 -0.33
C SER A 172 -19.10 -8.06 -0.25
N LEU A 173 -18.04 -7.31 0.06
CA LEU A 173 -18.07 -5.86 0.17
C LEU A 173 -18.32 -5.18 -1.19
N GLU A 174 -17.78 -5.73 -2.29
CA GLU A 174 -18.05 -5.24 -3.64
C GLU A 174 -19.55 -5.35 -3.98
N ARG A 175 -20.19 -6.45 -3.59
CA ARG A 175 -21.63 -6.65 -3.74
C ARG A 175 -22.44 -5.74 -2.81
N GLU A 176 -21.98 -5.48 -1.58
CA GLU A 176 -22.64 -4.52 -0.70
C GLU A 176 -22.57 -3.10 -1.29
N VAL A 177 -21.38 -2.63 -1.70
CA VAL A 177 -21.20 -1.33 -2.37
C VAL A 177 -22.14 -1.22 -3.57
N ALA A 178 -22.11 -2.19 -4.50
CA ALA A 178 -22.96 -2.18 -5.70
C ALA A 178 -24.48 -2.27 -5.43
N LEU A 179 -24.90 -2.68 -4.24
CA LEU A 179 -26.30 -2.62 -3.79
C LEU A 179 -26.61 -1.25 -3.16
N VAL A 180 -25.74 -0.72 -2.29
CA VAL A 180 -25.95 0.57 -1.63
C VAL A 180 -25.84 1.74 -2.60
N THR A 181 -25.01 1.65 -3.65
CA THR A 181 -25.00 2.66 -4.74
C THR A 181 -26.39 2.78 -5.38
N LYS A 182 -27.09 1.66 -5.61
CA LYS A 182 -28.46 1.67 -6.17
C LYS A 182 -29.49 2.17 -5.17
N GLU A 183 -29.35 1.81 -3.89
CA GLU A 183 -30.15 2.35 -2.78
C GLU A 183 -30.04 3.89 -2.73
N VAL A 184 -28.84 4.44 -2.90
CA VAL A 184 -28.59 5.89 -3.00
C VAL A 184 -29.20 6.49 -4.28
N GLU A 185 -29.02 5.86 -5.44
CA GLU A 185 -29.65 6.32 -6.70
C GLU A 185 -31.19 6.34 -6.63
N GLU A 186 -31.82 5.43 -5.89
CA GLU A 186 -33.28 5.42 -5.70
C GLU A 186 -33.71 6.49 -4.69
N LEU A 187 -32.99 6.64 -3.57
CA LEU A 187 -33.26 7.69 -2.57
C LEU A 187 -33.03 9.11 -3.10
N GLU A 188 -32.11 9.32 -4.06
CA GLU A 188 -31.94 10.60 -4.76
C GLU A 188 -33.19 11.01 -5.53
N LYS A 189 -33.80 10.08 -6.27
CA LYS A 189 -35.05 10.31 -7.01
C LYS A 189 -36.19 10.66 -6.04
N VAL A 190 -36.31 9.92 -4.93
CA VAL A 190 -37.32 10.18 -3.90
C VAL A 190 -37.13 11.55 -3.24
N LYS A 191 -35.89 11.92 -2.88
CA LYS A 191 -35.56 13.26 -2.36
C LYS A 191 -36.04 14.35 -3.32
N ASP A 192 -35.62 14.29 -4.58
CA ASP A 192 -35.90 15.34 -5.56
C ASP A 192 -37.41 15.49 -5.83
N GLU A 193 -38.16 14.38 -5.80
CA GLU A 193 -39.63 14.42 -5.81
C GLU A 193 -40.23 15.10 -4.57
N GLN A 194 -39.76 14.77 -3.36
CA GLN A 194 -40.28 15.38 -2.13
C GLN A 194 -39.92 16.87 -2.01
N GLU A 195 -38.76 17.29 -2.48
CA GLU A 195 -38.33 18.70 -2.51
C GLU A 195 -39.12 19.51 -3.54
N LEU A 196 -39.41 18.94 -4.71
CA LEU A 196 -40.29 19.57 -5.71
C LEU A 196 -41.72 19.77 -5.17
N LEU A 197 -42.20 18.87 -4.29
CA LEU A 197 -43.47 19.03 -3.59
C LEU A 197 -43.39 20.08 -2.48
N GLU A 198 -42.31 20.11 -1.70
CA GLU A 198 -42.04 21.15 -0.69
C GLU A 198 -42.06 22.56 -1.30
N ILE A 199 -41.40 22.77 -2.44
CA ILE A 199 -41.39 24.05 -3.14
C ILE A 199 -42.81 24.47 -3.57
N LYS A 200 -43.62 23.54 -4.08
CA LYS A 200 -45.02 23.80 -4.49
C LYS A 200 -45.88 24.17 -3.28
N GLU A 201 -45.81 23.40 -2.20
CA GLU A 201 -46.57 23.66 -0.97
C GLU A 201 -46.16 24.99 -0.33
N ARG A 202 -44.85 25.29 -0.28
CA ARG A 202 -44.31 26.58 0.21
C ARG A 202 -44.78 27.76 -0.66
N LEU A 203 -44.92 27.59 -1.97
CA LEU A 203 -45.46 28.63 -2.88
C LEU A 203 -46.97 28.86 -2.69
N GLU A 204 -47.78 27.81 -2.56
CA GLU A 204 -49.23 27.96 -2.31
C GLU A 204 -49.52 28.53 -0.91
N GLN A 205 -48.79 28.11 0.13
CA GLN A 205 -48.85 28.76 1.45
C GLN A 205 -48.51 30.25 1.35
N ASN A 206 -47.43 30.62 0.65
CA ASN A 206 -47.07 32.03 0.47
C ASN A 206 -48.12 32.85 -0.29
N LYS A 207 -48.88 32.25 -1.22
CA LYS A 207 -50.04 32.91 -1.84
C LYS A 207 -51.20 33.05 -0.86
N ALA A 208 -51.55 31.98 -0.15
CA ALA A 208 -52.64 31.96 0.81
C ALA A 208 -52.43 32.99 1.93
N THR A 209 -51.26 32.99 2.58
CA THR A 209 -50.89 33.94 3.64
C THR A 209 -50.90 35.38 3.14
N LYS A 210 -50.42 35.66 1.91
CA LYS A 210 -50.50 37.01 1.32
C LYS A 210 -51.96 37.44 1.07
N HIS A 211 -52.81 36.53 0.60
CA HIS A 211 -54.23 36.82 0.37
C HIS A 211 -55.00 37.02 1.69
N GLU A 212 -54.70 36.23 2.72
CA GLU A 212 -55.23 36.38 4.07
C GLU A 212 -54.77 37.68 4.72
N MET A 213 -53.50 38.08 4.57
CA MET A 213 -53.00 39.39 5.00
C MET A 213 -53.72 40.54 4.29
N LEU A 214 -53.86 40.49 2.96
CA LEU A 214 -54.60 41.50 2.19
C LEU A 214 -56.05 41.62 2.65
N LYS A 215 -56.72 40.50 2.95
CA LYS A 215 -58.10 40.48 3.45
C LYS A 215 -58.20 40.99 4.89
N THR A 216 -57.29 40.57 5.78
CA THR A 216 -57.29 40.97 7.20
C THR A 216 -56.97 42.45 7.39
N LEU A 217 -56.16 43.02 6.49
CA LEU A 217 -55.87 44.46 6.44
C LEU A 217 -56.95 45.28 5.69
N GLY A 218 -58.03 44.64 5.20
CA GLY A 218 -59.10 45.28 4.41
C GLY A 218 -58.69 45.71 2.99
N LEU A 219 -57.43 45.48 2.60
CA LEU A 219 -56.86 45.88 1.30
C LEU A 219 -57.46 45.11 0.12
N ALA A 220 -58.01 43.91 0.37
CA ALA A 220 -58.67 43.11 -0.66
C ALA A 220 -59.98 43.72 -1.18
N ASP A 221 -60.61 44.61 -0.41
CA ASP A 221 -61.90 45.25 -0.74
C ASP A 221 -61.72 46.64 -1.42
N PHE A 222 -60.48 47.07 -1.64
CA PHE A 222 -60.14 48.38 -2.24
C PHE A 222 -60.02 48.28 -3.76
N SER A 223 -60.56 49.26 -4.49
CA SER A 223 -60.37 49.38 -5.94
C SER A 223 -58.91 49.72 -6.29
N ALA A 224 -58.49 49.44 -7.53
CA ALA A 224 -57.12 49.71 -7.99
C ALA A 224 -56.70 51.18 -7.85
N GLU A 225 -57.63 52.13 -8.00
CA GLU A 225 -57.36 53.55 -7.74
C GLU A 225 -57.15 53.82 -6.24
N GLN A 226 -58.01 53.29 -5.36
CA GLN A 226 -57.85 53.44 -3.92
C GLN A 226 -56.57 52.77 -3.39
N LEU A 227 -56.19 51.61 -3.95
CA LEU A 227 -54.92 50.96 -3.67
C LEU A 227 -53.74 51.77 -4.23
N GLY A 228 -53.88 52.40 -5.40
CA GLY A 228 -52.90 53.34 -5.95
C GLY A 228 -52.71 54.59 -5.07
N PHE A 229 -53.81 55.17 -4.57
CA PHE A 229 -53.75 56.28 -3.61
C PHE A 229 -53.17 55.83 -2.27
N LEU A 230 -53.53 54.66 -1.74
CA LEU A 230 -52.99 54.13 -0.49
C LEU A 230 -51.50 53.73 -0.63
N ILE A 231 -51.08 53.23 -1.79
CA ILE A 231 -49.67 53.04 -2.11
C ILE A 231 -48.99 54.40 -2.23
N LEU A 232 -49.58 55.43 -2.84
CA LEU A 232 -49.05 56.80 -2.72
C LEU A 232 -49.13 57.36 -1.29
N GLU A 233 -49.94 56.76 -0.41
CA GLU A 233 -50.04 57.06 1.03
C GLU A 233 -49.11 56.21 1.93
N LEU A 234 -48.43 55.18 1.39
CA LEU A 234 -47.51 54.24 2.07
C LEU A 234 -46.09 54.20 1.47
N ALA A 235 -45.98 54.41 0.16
CA ALA A 235 -44.89 55.16 -0.47
C ALA A 235 -44.88 56.62 -0.01
N ASN A 236 -45.98 57.07 0.61
CA ASN A 236 -45.85 58.04 1.67
C ASN A 236 -45.07 57.46 2.86
N LYS A 237 -45.46 56.48 3.70
CA LYS A 237 -44.95 56.29 5.11
C LYS A 237 -43.85 55.20 5.47
N MET A 238 -42.50 55.42 5.30
CA MET A 238 -41.36 54.58 5.86
C MET A 238 -39.91 55.19 5.84
N PRO A 239 -38.96 54.88 6.76
CA PRO A 239 -37.71 55.67 6.91
C PRO A 239 -36.45 55.38 6.02
N VAL A 240 -36.54 55.40 4.69
CA VAL A 240 -35.51 56.02 3.81
C VAL A 240 -36.11 56.51 2.48
N LYS A 241 -36.02 57.82 2.24
CA LYS A 241 -36.48 58.52 1.02
C LYS A 241 -36.02 57.84 -0.26
N ASP A 242 -34.72 57.96 -0.50
CA ASP A 242 -34.15 57.91 -1.84
C ASP A 242 -34.26 56.55 -2.52
N ASP A 243 -34.46 55.45 -1.79
CA ASP A 243 -34.51 54.12 -2.39
C ASP A 243 -35.88 53.76 -2.94
N LEU A 244 -36.97 54.17 -2.26
CA LEU A 244 -38.30 54.09 -2.89
C LEU A 244 -38.47 55.20 -3.93
N LEU A 245 -37.93 56.40 -3.67
CA LEU A 245 -37.88 57.45 -4.68
C LEU A 245 -37.12 57.01 -5.93
N LYS A 246 -36.05 56.20 -5.87
CA LYS A 246 -35.40 55.63 -7.07
C LYS A 246 -36.33 54.69 -7.83
N VAL A 247 -36.98 53.76 -7.13
CA VAL A 247 -37.92 52.79 -7.74
C VAL A 247 -39.13 53.48 -8.39
N ILE A 248 -39.64 54.56 -7.77
CA ILE A 248 -40.78 55.31 -8.28
C ILE A 248 -40.37 56.36 -9.34
N ARG A 249 -39.26 57.07 -9.16
CA ARG A 249 -38.80 58.16 -10.06
C ARG A 249 -38.43 57.64 -11.46
N VAL A 250 -37.92 56.41 -11.57
CA VAL A 250 -37.71 55.72 -12.86
C VAL A 250 -39.01 55.60 -13.68
N GLU A 251 -40.19 55.61 -13.03
CA GLU A 251 -41.52 55.55 -13.66
C GLU A 251 -42.33 56.86 -13.47
N ARG A 252 -41.74 57.93 -12.90
CA ARG A 252 -42.49 59.09 -12.38
C ARG A 252 -41.69 60.41 -12.36
N GLU A 253 -40.80 60.63 -13.34
CA GLU A 253 -39.76 61.69 -13.34
C GLU A 253 -40.19 63.15 -13.07
N ASN A 254 -41.49 63.49 -13.07
CA ASN A 254 -42.00 64.87 -12.99
C ASN A 254 -42.88 65.18 -11.75
N LEU A 255 -42.82 64.39 -10.67
CA LEU A 255 -43.58 64.63 -9.43
C LEU A 255 -42.72 64.48 -8.15
N GLY A 256 -43.07 65.23 -7.10
CA GLY A 256 -42.25 65.40 -5.89
C GLY A 256 -42.47 64.41 -4.73
N ASP A 257 -41.79 64.72 -3.62
CA ASP A 257 -41.57 63.95 -2.38
C ASP A 257 -42.83 63.53 -1.57
N SER A 258 -42.59 62.65 -0.59
CA SER A 258 -43.56 61.83 0.16
C SER A 258 -43.27 61.75 1.70
N GLN A 259 -43.56 60.68 2.47
CA GLN A 259 -43.89 60.82 3.92
C GLN A 259 -43.27 59.93 5.05
N LEU A 260 -42.72 58.70 5.00
CA LEU A 260 -41.38 58.32 4.49
C LEU A 260 -40.57 59.56 4.73
N GLU A 261 -40.70 60.44 3.76
CA GLU A 261 -39.75 61.45 3.48
C GLU A 261 -39.94 62.68 4.34
N THR A 262 -40.94 62.62 5.24
CA THR A 262 -41.33 63.59 6.25
C THR A 262 -41.25 62.99 7.68
N GLU A 263 -41.74 61.77 7.91
CA GLU A 263 -41.69 61.01 9.18
C GLU A 263 -40.26 60.56 9.51
N GLU A 264 -39.47 60.21 8.51
CA GLU A 264 -38.03 59.98 8.59
C GLU A 264 -37.26 61.27 8.82
N ALA A 265 -37.65 62.36 8.17
CA ALA A 265 -37.04 63.66 8.43
C ALA A 265 -37.31 64.09 9.88
N ALA A 266 -38.53 63.85 10.37
CA ALA A 266 -38.92 64.06 11.76
C ALA A 266 -38.23 63.06 12.71
N TRP A 267 -38.02 61.79 12.33
CA TRP A 267 -37.25 60.83 13.13
C TRP A 267 -35.78 61.22 13.17
N LYS A 268 -35.17 61.69 12.06
CA LYS A 268 -33.81 62.22 12.01
C LYS A 268 -33.64 63.49 12.85
N VAL A 269 -34.65 64.36 12.89
CA VAL A 269 -34.67 65.52 13.78
C VAL A 269 -34.74 65.07 15.24
N ARG A 270 -35.67 64.18 15.62
CA ARG A 270 -35.76 63.68 17.01
C ARG A 270 -34.56 62.84 17.43
N ASP A 271 -34.00 62.01 16.54
CA ASP A 271 -32.79 61.22 16.77
C ASP A 271 -31.60 62.14 17.03
N LYS A 272 -31.50 63.25 16.29
CA LYS A 272 -30.52 64.30 16.53
C LYS A 272 -30.80 65.10 17.81
N GLU A 273 -32.01 65.58 18.06
CA GLU A 273 -32.36 66.29 19.31
C GLU A 273 -32.06 65.40 20.54
N ARG A 274 -32.27 64.09 20.40
CA ARG A 274 -31.94 63.08 21.40
C ARG A 274 -30.43 62.85 21.55
N GLN A 275 -29.64 62.96 20.48
CA GLN A 275 -28.17 62.99 20.54
C GLN A 275 -27.68 64.28 21.20
N ASP A 276 -28.11 65.44 20.72
CA ASP A 276 -27.74 66.76 21.24
C ASP A 276 -28.06 66.91 22.75
N GLU A 277 -29.18 66.37 23.24
CA GLU A 277 -29.51 66.34 24.69
C GLU A 277 -28.73 65.25 25.47
N THR A 278 -28.35 64.14 24.82
CA THR A 278 -27.47 63.13 25.45
C THR A 278 -26.06 63.71 25.67
N ASP A 279 -25.46 64.31 24.64
CA ASP A 279 -24.17 65.00 24.71
C ASP A 279 -24.19 66.10 25.80
N ARG A 280 -25.31 66.82 25.93
CA ARG A 280 -25.53 67.83 26.98
C ARG A 280 -25.61 67.21 28.38
N ILE A 281 -26.32 66.09 28.55
CA ILE A 281 -26.40 65.36 29.82
C ILE A 281 -25.02 64.85 30.24
N GLU A 282 -24.26 64.23 29.34
CA GLU A 282 -22.89 63.76 29.61
C GLU A 282 -21.96 64.92 30.00
N LYS A 283 -22.06 66.07 29.31
CA LYS A 283 -21.31 67.28 29.67
C LYS A 283 -21.68 67.84 31.04
N LEU A 284 -22.97 67.86 31.39
CA LEU A 284 -23.43 68.31 32.72
C LEU A 284 -23.00 67.36 33.85
N LEU A 285 -22.92 66.06 33.59
CA LEU A 285 -22.38 65.08 34.54
C LEU A 285 -20.88 65.29 34.79
N GLU A 286 -20.10 65.53 33.74
CA GLU A 286 -18.66 65.83 33.83
C GLU A 286 -18.39 67.22 34.45
N GLU A 287 -19.28 68.20 34.27
CA GLU A 287 -19.22 69.50 34.96
C GLU A 287 -19.59 69.37 36.45
N ARG A 288 -20.66 68.63 36.80
CA ARG A 288 -21.01 68.29 38.21
C ARG A 288 -19.83 67.60 38.91
N LYS A 289 -19.16 66.66 38.22
CA LYS A 289 -18.01 65.93 38.76
C LYS A 289 -16.83 66.86 39.06
N LYS A 290 -16.45 67.75 38.14
CA LYS A 290 -15.39 68.75 38.37
C LYS A 290 -15.73 69.72 39.50
N ALA A 291 -16.99 70.16 39.60
CA ALA A 291 -17.43 71.00 40.71
C ALA A 291 -17.33 70.28 42.08
N LYS A 292 -17.58 68.96 42.14
CA LYS A 292 -17.32 68.16 43.34
C LYS A 292 -15.82 68.06 43.65
N GLU A 293 -14.98 67.77 42.67
CA GLU A 293 -13.51 67.68 42.83
C GLU A 293 -12.91 69.02 43.31
N GLU A 294 -13.34 70.16 42.76
CA GLU A 294 -12.91 71.49 43.21
C GLU A 294 -13.43 71.84 44.62
N ARG A 295 -14.68 71.47 44.94
CA ARG A 295 -15.27 71.69 46.27
C ARG A 295 -14.58 70.85 47.35
N GLU A 296 -14.24 69.61 47.06
CA GLU A 296 -13.52 68.73 47.98
C GLU A 296 -12.08 69.24 48.21
N LYS A 297 -11.41 69.72 47.15
CA LYS A 297 -10.12 70.41 47.27
C LYS A 297 -10.22 71.68 48.13
N ALA A 298 -11.24 72.52 47.92
CA ALA A 298 -11.47 73.72 48.73
C ALA A 298 -11.79 73.39 50.20
N ARG A 299 -12.49 72.27 50.46
CA ARG A 299 -12.71 71.74 51.81
C ARG A 299 -11.39 71.34 52.47
N GLN A 300 -10.50 70.63 51.75
CA GLN A 300 -9.18 70.27 52.26
C GLN A 300 -8.32 71.50 52.56
N GLU A 301 -8.29 72.49 51.66
CA GLU A 301 -7.55 73.74 51.88
C GLU A 301 -8.07 74.56 53.09
N ALA A 302 -9.33 74.40 53.49
CA ALA A 302 -9.88 74.99 54.73
C ALA A 302 -9.45 74.21 55.99
N ILE A 303 -9.45 72.87 55.93
CA ILE A 303 -8.92 71.99 57.00
C ILE A 303 -7.45 72.35 57.27
N ASP A 304 -6.64 72.48 56.22
CA ASP A 304 -5.19 72.75 56.31
C ASP A 304 -4.88 74.15 56.90
N ARG A 305 -5.84 75.10 56.84
CA ARG A 305 -5.75 76.41 57.51
C ARG A 305 -6.24 76.40 58.97
N GLY A 306 -6.76 75.27 59.47
CA GLY A 306 -7.33 75.15 60.81
C GLY A 306 -8.72 75.80 60.95
N GLU A 307 -9.39 76.08 59.83
CA GLU A 307 -10.76 76.59 59.80
C GLU A 307 -11.74 75.42 59.97
N THR A 308 -12.89 75.63 60.62
CA THR A 308 -13.92 74.59 60.68
C THR A 308 -14.57 74.45 59.31
N PRO A 309 -14.55 73.25 58.67
CA PRO A 309 -15.07 73.11 57.31
C PRO A 309 -16.57 73.36 57.26
N ALA A 310 -17.03 73.95 56.16
CA ALA A 310 -18.47 74.07 55.89
C ALA A 310 -19.09 72.68 55.74
N GLU A 311 -20.21 72.46 56.42
CA GLU A 311 -20.97 71.21 56.38
C GLU A 311 -21.50 70.95 54.95
N GLU A 312 -21.48 69.70 54.50
CA GLU A 312 -22.02 69.37 53.16
C GLU A 312 -23.54 69.57 53.15
N PRO A 313 -24.09 70.39 52.24
CA PRO A 313 -25.53 70.43 52.05
C PRO A 313 -25.98 69.11 51.42
N THR A 314 -27.10 68.60 51.90
CA THR A 314 -27.81 67.47 51.30
C THR A 314 -28.45 67.90 49.98
N GLU A 315 -27.64 67.98 48.92
CA GLU A 315 -28.12 68.15 47.56
C GLU A 315 -28.96 66.92 47.18
N THR A 316 -30.24 67.15 46.89
CA THR A 316 -31.11 66.15 46.28
C THR A 316 -30.66 65.93 44.84
N GLU A 317 -29.87 64.88 44.61
CA GLU A 317 -29.36 64.55 43.28
C GLU A 317 -30.50 64.11 42.37
N GLU A 318 -30.98 65.04 41.53
CA GLU A 318 -31.78 64.69 40.36
C GLU A 318 -30.91 63.85 39.41
N GLU A 319 -31.32 62.59 39.25
CA GLU A 319 -30.66 61.56 38.45
C GLU A 319 -30.79 61.89 36.96
N LEU A 320 -29.67 62.27 36.33
CA LEU A 320 -29.62 62.64 34.92
C LEU A 320 -29.56 61.37 34.05
N VAL A 321 -30.72 60.78 33.79
CA VAL A 321 -30.88 59.60 32.92
C VAL A 321 -30.89 60.01 31.45
N THR A 322 -30.10 59.35 30.61
CA THR A 322 -30.06 59.61 29.17
C THR A 322 -31.30 59.05 28.45
N PRO A 323 -31.83 59.76 27.44
CA PRO A 323 -33.06 59.38 26.73
C PRO A 323 -32.91 58.07 25.91
N PRO A 324 -33.95 57.21 25.86
CA PRO A 324 -33.87 55.91 25.19
C PRO A 324 -33.77 55.99 23.66
N VAL A 325 -33.31 54.91 23.04
CA VAL A 325 -33.15 54.78 21.58
C VAL A 325 -34.34 54.04 20.97
N GLU A 326 -35.14 54.73 20.14
CA GLU A 326 -36.23 54.13 19.35
C GLU A 326 -35.68 53.30 18.17
N GLU A 327 -36.23 52.11 17.92
CA GLU A 327 -35.87 51.31 16.74
C GLU A 327 -36.39 51.92 15.44
N ARG A 328 -35.54 51.96 14.40
CA ARG A 328 -35.86 52.58 13.09
C ARG A 328 -36.95 51.80 12.34
N PRO A 329 -38.12 52.40 12.03
CA PRO A 329 -39.30 51.67 11.51
C PRO A 329 -39.13 50.80 10.25
N VAL A 330 -38.16 51.06 9.36
CA VAL A 330 -37.86 50.17 8.20
C VAL A 330 -37.46 48.77 8.67
N LYS A 331 -36.62 48.67 9.71
CA LYS A 331 -35.99 47.41 10.14
C LYS A 331 -37.05 46.40 10.63
N LEU A 332 -37.95 46.87 11.50
CA LEU A 332 -39.09 46.12 12.06
C LEU A 332 -40.07 45.56 11.01
N LEU A 333 -40.05 46.10 9.79
CA LEU A 333 -40.91 45.66 8.69
C LEU A 333 -40.25 44.53 7.89
N PHE A 334 -38.95 44.63 7.60
CA PHE A 334 -38.17 43.57 6.96
C PHE A 334 -37.99 42.33 7.86
N ASP A 335 -37.78 42.52 9.17
CA ASP A 335 -37.64 41.41 10.14
C ASP A 335 -38.91 40.56 10.29
N LYS A 336 -40.07 41.03 9.82
CA LYS A 336 -41.30 40.22 9.73
C LYS A 336 -41.39 39.46 8.41
N MET A 337 -40.96 40.04 7.29
CA MET A 337 -40.93 39.36 5.99
C MET A 337 -39.93 38.19 5.94
N SER A 338 -38.80 38.28 6.65
CA SER A 338 -37.78 37.23 6.68
C SER A 338 -38.28 35.88 7.24
N THR A 339 -39.33 35.90 8.08
CA THR A 339 -39.87 34.70 8.73
C THR A 339 -40.75 33.82 7.84
N LEU A 340 -41.19 34.30 6.66
CA LEU A 340 -42.05 33.55 5.72
C LEU A 340 -41.32 32.45 4.92
N GLY A 341 -40.02 32.27 5.13
CA GLY A 341 -39.19 31.33 4.39
C GLY A 341 -39.10 29.90 4.95
N SER A 342 -39.55 29.65 6.18
CA SER A 342 -39.14 28.51 7.01
C SER A 342 -40.01 27.25 6.96
N TYR A 343 -40.98 27.15 6.03
CA TYR A 343 -41.79 25.92 5.92
C TYR A 343 -40.98 24.75 5.32
N GLU A 344 -40.62 23.80 6.18
CA GLU A 344 -40.06 22.51 5.78
C GLU A 344 -41.14 21.42 5.75
N ARG A 345 -41.11 20.58 4.71
CA ARG A 345 -42.06 19.48 4.51
C ARG A 345 -41.54 18.20 5.16
N PRO A 346 -42.26 17.55 6.10
CA PRO A 346 -41.72 16.41 6.86
C PRO A 346 -41.13 15.28 6.00
N SER A 347 -41.83 14.88 4.92
CA SER A 347 -41.34 13.85 4.00
C SER A 347 -40.09 14.25 3.20
N ALA A 348 -39.85 15.54 2.99
CA ALA A 348 -38.61 16.03 2.37
C ALA A 348 -37.43 16.01 3.35
N VAL A 349 -37.68 16.35 4.63
CA VAL A 349 -36.69 16.20 5.72
C VAL A 349 -36.32 14.72 5.91
N GLU A 350 -37.32 13.83 5.90
CA GLU A 350 -37.12 12.38 5.98
C GLU A 350 -36.34 11.84 4.77
N ALA A 351 -36.69 12.23 3.54
CA ALA A 351 -35.96 11.81 2.34
C ALA A 351 -34.50 12.30 2.32
N ARG A 352 -34.25 13.55 2.75
CA ARG A 352 -32.88 14.08 2.95
C ARG A 352 -32.10 13.24 3.95
N LYS A 353 -32.71 12.88 5.08
CA LYS A 353 -32.07 12.07 6.13
C LYS A 353 -31.74 10.67 5.63
N ASN A 354 -32.70 9.96 5.04
CA ASN A 354 -32.51 8.59 4.57
C ASN A 354 -31.41 8.52 3.50
N LEU A 355 -31.35 9.52 2.61
CA LEU A 355 -30.27 9.68 1.63
C LEU A 355 -28.91 9.95 2.29
N ALA A 356 -28.84 10.76 3.36
CA ALA A 356 -27.60 11.00 4.09
C ALA A 356 -27.11 9.72 4.79
N ASP A 357 -28.00 9.04 5.52
CA ASP A 357 -27.71 7.77 6.21
C ASP A 357 -27.21 6.70 5.20
N ALA A 358 -27.81 6.61 4.01
CA ALA A 358 -27.40 5.71 2.95
C ALA A 358 -26.04 6.10 2.31
N LYS A 359 -25.77 7.39 2.12
CA LYS A 359 -24.47 7.86 1.61
C LYS A 359 -23.35 7.64 2.61
N ASP A 360 -23.59 7.82 3.91
CA ASP A 360 -22.59 7.52 4.95
C ASP A 360 -22.31 6.01 5.06
N LYS A 361 -23.32 5.16 4.86
CA LYS A 361 -23.15 3.70 4.69
C LYS A 361 -22.30 3.39 3.44
N LEU A 362 -22.60 3.97 2.28
CA LEU A 362 -21.82 3.77 1.04
C LEU A 362 -20.36 4.19 1.25
N ASN A 363 -20.14 5.42 1.71
CA ASN A 363 -18.81 5.97 2.03
C ASN A 363 -18.04 5.05 2.99
N LYS A 364 -18.70 4.37 3.95
CA LYS A 364 -18.06 3.40 4.83
C LYS A 364 -17.69 2.12 4.07
N SER A 365 -18.64 1.49 3.41
CA SER A 365 -18.43 0.20 2.72
C SER A 365 -17.41 0.31 1.58
N GLU A 366 -17.37 1.43 0.86
CA GLU A 366 -16.32 1.72 -0.13
C GLU A 366 -14.92 1.84 0.49
N ARG A 367 -14.79 2.55 1.63
CA ARG A 367 -13.51 2.66 2.35
C ARG A 367 -13.03 1.32 2.90
N ASP A 368 -13.94 0.45 3.33
CA ASP A 368 -13.57 -0.84 3.90
C ASP A 368 -13.27 -1.86 2.77
N TRP A 369 -13.95 -1.79 1.63
CA TRP A 369 -13.60 -2.50 0.38
C TRP A 369 -12.22 -2.08 -0.16
N ASP A 370 -11.98 -0.77 -0.34
CA ASP A 370 -10.74 -0.23 -0.90
C ASP A 370 -9.50 -0.63 -0.07
N LYS A 371 -9.59 -0.60 1.27
CA LYS A 371 -8.53 -1.09 2.16
C LYS A 371 -8.25 -2.58 1.93
N LEU A 372 -9.28 -3.43 2.00
CA LEU A 372 -9.10 -4.88 1.97
C LEU A 372 -8.66 -5.35 0.58
N LYS A 373 -9.17 -4.71 -0.47
CA LYS A 373 -8.70 -4.90 -1.85
C LYS A 373 -7.22 -4.57 -1.99
N LYS A 374 -6.75 -3.43 -1.45
CA LYS A 374 -5.31 -3.05 -1.41
C LYS A 374 -4.43 -3.92 -0.51
N ILE A 375 -5.01 -4.84 0.27
CA ILE A 375 -4.30 -5.92 0.96
C ILE A 375 -4.25 -7.13 0.02
N VAL A 376 -5.40 -7.60 -0.46
CA VAL A 376 -5.54 -8.78 -1.35
C VAL A 376 -4.79 -8.64 -2.69
N GLU A 377 -4.62 -7.42 -3.22
CA GLU A 377 -3.91 -7.14 -4.49
C GLU A 377 -2.37 -7.10 -4.36
N LYS A 378 -1.79 -7.28 -3.17
CA LYS A 378 -0.32 -7.24 -2.97
C LYS A 378 0.38 -8.57 -3.24
N GLU A 379 1.69 -8.48 -3.50
CA GLU A 379 2.57 -9.65 -3.56
C GLU A 379 3.04 -10.09 -2.17
N TYR A 380 2.84 -11.38 -1.88
CA TYR A 380 3.18 -12.03 -0.60
C TYR A 380 4.22 -13.14 -0.76
N GLY A 381 4.95 -13.13 -1.89
CA GLY A 381 5.98 -14.11 -2.21
C GLY A 381 5.44 -15.50 -2.57
N GLU A 382 6.36 -16.46 -2.70
CA GLU A 382 6.05 -17.86 -3.02
C GLU A 382 5.08 -18.47 -1.98
N ASP A 383 4.06 -19.18 -2.46
CA ASP A 383 2.92 -19.69 -1.70
C ASP A 383 2.09 -18.64 -0.92
N ARG A 384 2.33 -17.33 -1.15
CA ARG A 384 1.82 -16.20 -0.34
C ARG A 384 2.22 -16.27 1.13
N VAL A 385 3.34 -16.93 1.46
CA VAL A 385 3.73 -17.23 2.85
C VAL A 385 3.89 -15.99 3.73
N LEU A 386 4.22 -14.82 3.14
CA LEU A 386 4.34 -13.56 3.88
C LEU A 386 2.98 -13.05 4.43
N TYR A 387 1.85 -13.56 3.95
CA TYR A 387 0.52 -13.16 4.44
C TYR A 387 0.31 -13.56 5.91
N ALA A 388 0.70 -14.79 6.28
CA ALA A 388 0.54 -15.30 7.65
C ALA A 388 1.38 -14.55 8.70
N VAL A 389 2.42 -13.82 8.27
CA VAL A 389 3.29 -12.97 9.10
C VAL A 389 3.08 -11.47 8.88
N SER A 390 2.05 -11.06 8.13
CA SER A 390 1.74 -9.65 7.93
C SER A 390 1.54 -8.92 9.27
N GLU A 391 2.03 -7.68 9.36
CA GLU A 391 2.07 -6.84 10.57
C GLU A 391 2.89 -7.39 11.76
N GLN A 392 3.46 -8.61 11.69
CA GLN A 392 4.33 -9.13 12.75
C GLN A 392 5.65 -8.34 12.82
N CYS A 393 6.08 -8.02 14.04
CA CYS A 393 7.27 -7.22 14.31
C CYS A 393 8.31 -8.00 15.13
N PHE A 394 9.59 -7.82 14.78
CA PHE A 394 10.75 -8.47 15.38
C PHE A 394 11.81 -7.44 15.76
N SER A 395 12.54 -7.65 16.85
CA SER A 395 13.51 -6.69 17.36
C SER A 395 14.69 -7.36 18.07
N THR A 396 15.90 -6.82 17.90
CA THR A 396 17.12 -7.24 18.61
C THR A 396 17.93 -6.02 19.08
N PRO A 397 18.59 -6.07 20.25
CA PRO A 397 19.70 -5.16 20.52
C PRO A 397 20.86 -5.43 19.54
N SER A 398 21.57 -4.38 19.13
CA SER A 398 22.90 -4.46 18.51
C SER A 398 23.71 -3.23 18.92
N GLY A 399 24.86 -3.46 19.57
CA GLY A 399 25.64 -2.40 20.21
C GLY A 399 24.84 -1.69 21.31
N GLU A 400 24.67 -0.38 21.19
CA GLU A 400 23.95 0.47 22.14
C GLU A 400 22.45 0.68 21.78
N TYR A 401 21.99 0.19 20.63
CA TYR A 401 20.67 0.50 20.06
C TYR A 401 19.79 -0.75 19.91
N THR A 402 18.46 -0.58 19.95
CA THR A 402 17.50 -1.63 19.61
C THR A 402 17.04 -1.47 18.17
N TYR A 403 17.33 -2.46 17.33
CA TYR A 403 16.86 -2.52 15.95
C TYR A 403 15.55 -3.32 15.87
N SER A 404 14.61 -2.85 15.06
CA SER A 404 13.31 -3.49 14.88
C SER A 404 12.81 -3.39 13.44
N MET A 405 11.99 -4.34 13.02
CA MET A 405 11.31 -4.38 11.72
C MET A 405 9.89 -4.93 11.90
N CYS A 406 9.00 -4.61 10.96
CA CYS A 406 7.67 -5.23 10.85
C CYS A 406 7.38 -5.58 9.40
N PHE A 407 6.82 -6.77 9.13
CA PHE A 407 6.40 -7.18 7.79
C PHE A 407 5.32 -6.23 7.24
N PHE A 408 5.53 -5.73 6.01
CA PHE A 408 4.75 -4.68 5.34
C PHE A 408 4.62 -3.35 6.12
N GLY A 409 5.45 -3.16 7.16
CA GLY A 409 5.43 -2.02 8.07
C GLY A 409 6.68 -1.13 7.93
N SER A 410 7.30 -0.80 9.07
CA SER A 410 8.49 0.06 9.13
C SER A 410 9.60 -0.56 9.95
N ALA A 411 10.85 -0.33 9.56
CA ALA A 411 12.03 -0.62 10.38
C ALA A 411 12.49 0.61 11.18
N LYS A 412 13.07 0.39 12.36
CA LYS A 412 13.51 1.45 13.29
C LYS A 412 14.77 1.06 14.07
N GLN A 413 15.58 2.06 14.37
CA GLN A 413 16.66 2.06 15.36
C GLN A 413 16.17 2.90 16.55
N ASP A 414 15.72 2.24 17.61
CA ASP A 414 14.91 2.81 18.71
C ASP A 414 13.74 3.67 18.19
N SER A 415 13.88 5.00 18.24
CA SER A 415 12.89 5.97 17.75
C SER A 415 13.13 6.45 16.30
N THR A 416 14.31 6.19 15.74
CA THR A 416 14.72 6.66 14.41
C THR A 416 14.19 5.71 13.32
N SER A 417 13.54 6.25 12.28
CA SER A 417 13.05 5.43 11.17
C SER A 417 14.19 4.96 10.26
N LEU A 418 14.25 3.67 9.97
CA LEU A 418 15.12 3.08 8.94
C LEU A 418 14.41 2.87 7.61
N GLY A 419 13.10 3.15 7.55
CA GLY A 419 12.30 3.10 6.32
C GLY A 419 11.00 2.33 6.49
N LYS A 420 10.21 2.31 5.42
CA LYS A 420 9.07 1.40 5.22
C LYS A 420 9.50 0.24 4.33
N MET A 421 8.94 -0.94 4.58
CA MET A 421 9.12 -2.09 3.71
C MET A 421 8.57 -1.78 2.31
N GLU A 422 9.36 -2.07 1.29
CA GLU A 422 8.93 -2.09 -0.11
C GLU A 422 8.29 -3.45 -0.44
N ASP A 423 7.48 -3.52 -1.50
CA ASP A 423 6.86 -4.78 -1.89
C ASP A 423 7.95 -5.81 -2.34
N PRO A 424 7.81 -7.11 -2.03
CA PRO A 424 8.90 -8.09 -2.22
C PRO A 424 9.33 -8.24 -3.68
N ASP A 425 10.64 -8.15 -3.94
CA ASP A 425 11.22 -8.32 -5.29
C ASP A 425 11.21 -9.80 -5.73
N PRO A 426 10.50 -10.17 -6.81
CA PRO A 426 10.50 -11.54 -7.33
C PRO A 426 11.89 -12.04 -7.81
N ALA A 427 12.82 -11.14 -8.13
CA ALA A 427 14.20 -11.51 -8.48
C ALA A 427 15.06 -11.80 -7.24
N ASN A 428 14.75 -11.18 -6.10
CA ASN A 428 15.48 -11.33 -4.84
C ASN A 428 14.53 -11.74 -3.68
N PRO A 429 13.80 -12.87 -3.78
CA PRO A 429 12.69 -13.22 -2.87
C PRO A 429 13.12 -13.52 -1.43
N ASN A 430 14.43 -13.62 -1.17
CA ASN A 430 15.01 -13.80 0.15
C ASN A 430 15.45 -12.46 0.78
N GLU A 431 15.24 -11.31 0.13
CA GLU A 431 15.61 -9.99 0.66
C GLU A 431 14.39 -9.12 0.91
N LEU A 432 14.40 -8.38 2.03
CA LEU A 432 13.38 -7.41 2.42
C LEU A 432 14.04 -6.03 2.48
N ILE A 433 13.58 -5.11 1.65
CA ILE A 433 14.18 -3.77 1.49
C ILE A 433 13.30 -2.75 2.23
N PHE A 434 13.93 -1.90 3.04
CA PHE A 434 13.29 -0.78 3.73
C PHE A 434 13.89 0.54 3.28
N GLN A 435 13.07 1.44 2.73
CA GLN A 435 13.50 2.74 2.20
C GLN A 435 12.70 3.92 2.78
N GLY A 436 13.20 5.13 2.59
CA GLY A 436 12.54 6.36 3.07
C GLY A 436 12.61 6.57 4.59
N GLY A 437 13.66 6.09 5.24
CA GLY A 437 13.93 6.35 6.65
C GLY A 437 14.31 7.80 6.94
N THR A 438 14.50 8.13 8.22
CA THR A 438 14.87 9.47 8.68
C THR A 438 16.19 9.91 8.02
N THR A 439 16.21 11.07 7.38
CA THR A 439 17.39 11.60 6.68
C THR A 439 18.62 11.66 7.56
N CYS A 440 19.76 11.26 7.01
CA CYS A 440 21.05 11.33 7.68
C CYS A 440 21.67 12.74 7.56
N TRP A 441 22.26 13.26 8.63
CA TRP A 441 23.04 14.51 8.52
C TRP A 441 24.34 14.21 7.76
N ASN A 442 24.42 14.69 6.51
CA ASN A 442 25.48 14.35 5.55
C ASN A 442 25.48 12.89 5.07
N GLY A 443 24.30 12.32 4.82
CA GLY A 443 24.13 11.00 4.17
C GLY A 443 22.75 10.87 3.49
N PRO A 444 22.40 9.69 2.95
CA PRO A 444 21.11 9.44 2.31
C PRO A 444 19.94 9.45 3.32
N ALA A 445 18.71 9.23 2.82
CA ALA A 445 17.64 8.72 3.67
C ALA A 445 18.07 7.37 4.27
N ARG A 446 17.78 7.12 5.55
CA ARG A 446 18.11 5.83 6.16
C ARG A 446 17.40 4.69 5.43
N SER A 447 18.11 3.58 5.29
CA SER A 447 17.62 2.36 4.65
C SER A 447 18.14 1.13 5.39
N LEU A 448 17.37 0.05 5.36
CA LEU A 448 17.75 -1.26 5.92
C LEU A 448 17.49 -2.34 4.88
N LYS A 449 18.48 -3.19 4.61
CA LYS A 449 18.30 -4.44 3.86
C LYS A 449 18.35 -5.62 4.81
N VAL A 450 17.32 -6.47 4.78
CA VAL A 450 17.25 -7.68 5.62
C VAL A 450 17.30 -8.91 4.73
N THR A 451 18.34 -9.73 4.87
CA THR A 451 18.48 -11.00 4.13
C THR A 451 17.92 -12.14 4.99
N MET A 452 16.99 -12.91 4.44
CA MET A 452 16.31 -14.02 5.11
C MET A 452 17.08 -15.33 4.95
N GLU A 453 17.22 -16.07 6.04
CA GLU A 453 17.88 -17.38 6.10
C GLU A 453 16.97 -18.40 6.80
N CYS A 454 17.03 -19.68 6.40
CA CYS A 454 16.11 -20.69 6.91
C CYS A 454 16.34 -20.99 8.40
N GLY A 455 15.26 -21.13 9.16
CA GLY A 455 15.29 -21.62 10.54
C GLY A 455 13.93 -21.99 11.10
N ALA A 456 13.91 -22.65 12.26
CA ALA A 456 12.68 -23.06 12.95
C ALA A 456 11.88 -21.88 13.53
N THR A 457 12.55 -20.79 13.89
CA THR A 457 11.99 -19.60 14.54
C THR A 457 12.27 -18.34 13.71
N THR A 458 11.44 -17.30 13.88
CA THR A 458 11.66 -15.98 13.25
C THR A 458 12.41 -15.05 14.20
N GLU A 459 13.68 -14.78 13.92
CA GLU A 459 14.61 -14.04 14.77
C GLU A 459 15.47 -13.07 13.94
N LEU A 460 15.40 -11.78 14.28
CA LEU A 460 16.24 -10.73 13.69
C LEU A 460 17.60 -10.71 14.39
N TYR A 461 18.70 -10.74 13.64
CA TYR A 461 20.05 -10.82 14.20
C TYR A 461 21.11 -10.20 13.25
N ASN A 462 22.35 -10.12 13.73
CA ASN A 462 23.52 -9.62 12.98
C ASN A 462 23.25 -8.31 12.22
N VAL A 463 22.92 -7.25 12.98
CA VAL A 463 22.59 -5.92 12.43
C VAL A 463 23.83 -5.03 12.43
N ASP A 464 24.29 -4.68 11.22
CA ASP A 464 25.50 -3.93 10.91
C ASP A 464 25.18 -2.63 10.15
N GLU A 465 26.06 -1.62 10.25
CA GLU A 465 26.02 -0.38 9.43
C GLU A 465 27.24 -0.36 8.47
N PRO A 466 27.20 -1.09 7.32
CA PRO A 466 28.34 -1.17 6.40
C PRO A 466 28.69 0.15 5.70
N SER A 467 27.78 1.13 5.66
CA SER A 467 28.07 2.51 5.26
C SER A 467 27.07 3.49 5.86
N THR A 468 27.44 4.76 5.98
CA THR A 468 26.71 5.79 6.74
C THR A 468 25.20 5.81 6.42
N CYS A 469 24.39 5.49 7.44
CA CYS A 469 22.93 5.42 7.38
C CYS A 469 22.34 4.36 6.42
N VAL A 470 23.13 3.36 6.01
CA VAL A 470 22.68 2.17 5.27
C VAL A 470 22.98 0.94 6.11
N TYR A 471 21.93 0.26 6.55
CA TYR A 471 21.99 -0.88 7.46
C TYR A 471 21.79 -2.21 6.74
N THR A 472 22.42 -3.26 7.24
CA THR A 472 22.18 -4.66 6.83
C THR A 472 21.87 -5.51 8.04
N ALA A 473 20.90 -6.41 7.93
CA ALA A 473 20.54 -7.37 8.97
C ALA A 473 20.26 -8.75 8.39
N LYS A 474 20.29 -9.78 9.25
CA LYS A 474 19.83 -11.13 8.91
C LYS A 474 18.55 -11.48 9.66
N LEU A 475 17.63 -12.17 8.99
CA LEU A 475 16.41 -12.70 9.60
C LEU A 475 16.41 -14.21 9.45
N LYS A 476 16.69 -14.93 10.53
CA LYS A 476 16.45 -16.38 10.59
C LYS A 476 14.95 -16.58 10.62
N THR A 477 14.38 -17.42 9.74
CA THR A 477 12.92 -17.57 9.61
C THR A 477 12.51 -18.84 8.83
N PRO A 478 11.36 -19.47 9.13
CA PRO A 478 10.83 -20.58 8.35
C PRO A 478 10.39 -20.18 6.93
N LEU A 479 10.09 -18.89 6.69
CA LEU A 479 9.48 -18.40 5.45
C LEU A 479 10.25 -18.79 4.17
N VAL A 480 11.58 -18.83 4.23
CA VAL A 480 12.47 -19.18 3.11
C VAL A 480 12.89 -20.65 3.05
N CYS A 481 12.38 -21.51 3.94
CA CYS A 481 12.65 -22.96 3.94
C CYS A 481 11.87 -23.68 2.83
N ASN A 482 12.18 -23.39 1.56
CA ASN A 482 11.67 -24.07 0.37
C ASN A 482 12.69 -25.10 -0.17
N GLU A 483 12.34 -25.86 -1.21
CA GLU A 483 13.29 -26.83 -1.81
C GLU A 483 14.46 -26.15 -2.53
N LYS A 484 14.33 -24.90 -2.98
CA LYS A 484 15.46 -24.12 -3.55
C LYS A 484 16.54 -23.85 -2.49
N TYR A 485 16.14 -23.48 -1.27
CA TYR A 485 17.08 -23.30 -0.15
C TYR A 485 17.79 -24.61 0.21
N LYS A 486 17.08 -25.73 0.21
CA LYS A 486 17.63 -27.07 0.44
C LYS A 486 18.63 -27.47 -0.66
N GLN A 487 18.32 -27.15 -1.92
CA GLN A 487 19.25 -27.32 -3.04
C GLN A 487 20.53 -26.49 -2.81
N SER A 488 20.44 -25.23 -2.36
CA SER A 488 21.63 -24.43 -2.01
C SER A 488 22.40 -24.92 -0.77
N LEU A 489 21.80 -25.71 0.14
CA LEU A 489 22.53 -26.40 1.21
C LEU A 489 23.28 -27.66 0.72
N LEU A 490 22.77 -28.27 -0.35
CA LEU A 490 23.24 -29.54 -0.92
C LEU A 490 24.12 -29.36 -2.16
N ALA A 491 24.19 -28.16 -2.74
CA ALA A 491 25.27 -27.77 -3.61
C ALA A 491 26.60 -27.86 -2.83
N GLY A 492 27.59 -28.53 -3.43
CA GLY A 492 28.98 -28.36 -3.03
C GLY A 492 29.48 -26.97 -3.44
N ASP A 493 30.68 -26.59 -2.99
CA ASP A 493 31.21 -25.25 -3.26
C ASP A 493 31.41 -25.02 -4.78
N GLU A 494 30.56 -24.18 -5.39
CA GLU A 494 30.36 -24.09 -6.85
C GLU A 494 31.48 -23.35 -7.62
N GLU A 495 32.69 -23.21 -7.05
CA GLU A 495 33.81 -22.52 -7.72
C GLU A 495 34.44 -23.34 -8.86
N GLU A 496 34.21 -24.66 -8.94
CA GLU A 496 34.66 -25.52 -10.06
C GLU A 496 33.53 -26.04 -10.97
N THR A 497 32.24 -25.96 -10.58
CA THR A 497 31.14 -26.63 -11.31
C THR A 497 30.58 -25.83 -12.49
N ASN A 498 30.74 -24.51 -12.50
CA ASN A 498 30.03 -23.60 -13.41
C ASN A 498 30.69 -23.44 -14.80
N GLN A 499 31.44 -24.45 -15.26
CA GLN A 499 31.96 -24.55 -16.63
C GLN A 499 31.14 -25.57 -17.42
N LEU A 500 30.53 -25.12 -18.52
CA LEU A 500 29.70 -25.96 -19.40
C LEU A 500 30.49 -27.18 -19.91
N PRO A 501 29.89 -28.38 -19.99
CA PRO A 501 30.52 -29.54 -20.60
C PRO A 501 30.76 -29.28 -22.11
N HIS A 502 31.80 -29.90 -22.66
CA HIS A 502 32.19 -29.67 -24.06
C HIS A 502 31.09 -30.08 -25.05
N TYR A 503 30.90 -29.25 -26.06
CA TYR A 503 29.71 -29.23 -26.90
C TYR A 503 29.85 -30.18 -28.10
N ILE A 504 29.76 -31.48 -27.82
CA ILE A 504 29.74 -32.54 -28.83
C ILE A 504 28.36 -32.55 -29.51
N GLU A 505 28.30 -32.11 -30.77
CA GLU A 505 27.09 -32.24 -31.58
C GLU A 505 26.92 -33.66 -32.13
N VAL A 506 25.73 -34.20 -31.94
CA VAL A 506 25.37 -35.56 -32.39
C VAL A 506 24.21 -35.46 -33.36
N GLU A 507 24.48 -35.69 -34.64
CA GLU A 507 23.43 -35.88 -35.65
C GLU A 507 22.71 -37.22 -35.42
N VAL A 508 21.68 -37.19 -34.57
CA VAL A 508 20.77 -38.32 -34.42
C VAL A 508 19.91 -38.41 -35.68
N ALA A 509 20.10 -39.47 -36.48
CA ALA A 509 19.28 -39.74 -37.64
C ALA A 509 17.80 -39.87 -37.22
N ALA A 510 16.90 -39.18 -37.92
CA ALA A 510 15.49 -39.13 -37.56
C ALA A 510 14.87 -40.53 -37.55
N THR A 511 14.45 -41.00 -36.38
CA THR A 511 13.69 -42.25 -36.22
C THR A 511 12.28 -42.07 -36.79
N LEU A 512 11.98 -42.85 -37.82
CA LEU A 512 10.66 -42.98 -38.46
C LEU A 512 9.66 -43.80 -37.62
#